data_AF-A0A7V7XKV9-F1
#
_entry.id   AF-A0A7V7XKV9-F1
#
_cell.length_a   1.000
_cell.length_b   1.000
_cell.length_c   1.000
_cell.angle_alpha   90.00
_cell.angle_beta   90.00
_cell.angle_gamma   90.00
#
_symmetry.space_group_name_H-M   'P 1'
#
loop_
_entity.id
_entity.type
_entity.pdbx_description
1 polymer ?
#
loop_
_entity_poly.entity_id
_entity_poly.type
_entity_poly.pdbx_seq_one_letter_code
_entity_poly.pdbx_strand_id
1 'polypeptide(L)' 'TWFDSLDEAQCLADQWRHRYNEHRPHDALGGLTPLDFLAQARPTSLLLHGSI' A
#
# COMPACT_ATOMS: atom_id res chain seq x y z
N THR A 1 3.55 28.82 6.95
CA THR A 1 2.80 27.73 6.27
C THR A 1 3.38 26.41 6.73
N TRP A 2 2.73 25.26 6.50
CA TRP A 2 3.24 23.96 6.96
C TRP A 2 4.36 23.38 6.06
N PHE A 3 4.50 23.90 4.84
CA PHE A 3 5.56 23.59 3.88
C PHE A 3 6.08 24.89 3.26
N ASP A 4 7.33 24.84 2.83
CA ASP A 4 8.05 25.93 2.16
C ASP A 4 7.79 25.96 0.65
N SER A 5 7.42 24.82 0.05
CA SER A 5 7.06 24.73 -1.37
C SER A 5 6.12 23.55 -1.69
N LEU A 6 5.55 23.55 -2.91
CA LEU A 6 4.79 22.41 -3.41
C LEU A 6 5.67 21.17 -3.60
N ASP A 7 6.91 21.36 -4.05
CA ASP A 7 7.89 20.27 -4.20
C ASP A 7 8.19 19.59 -2.86
N GLU A 8 8.37 20.38 -1.80
CA GLU A 8 8.57 19.83 -0.45
C GLU A 8 7.35 19.04 0.01
N ALA A 9 6.15 19.61 -0.14
CA ALA A 9 4.91 18.94 0.23
C ALA A 9 4.72 17.61 -0.51
N GLN A 10 5.01 17.58 -1.81
CA GLN A 10 4.93 16.37 -2.63
C GLN A 10 5.96 15.32 -2.17
N CYS A 11 7.21 15.73 -1.95
CA CYS A 11 8.28 14.86 -1.49
C CYS A 11 7.92 14.20 -0.14
N LEU A 12 7.40 14.97 0.81
CA LEU A 12 7.01 14.45 2.13
C LEU A 12 5.79 13.54 2.05
N ALA A 13 4.80 13.88 1.21
CA ALA A 13 3.64 13.02 0.97
C ALA A 13 4.05 11.68 0.38
N ASP A 14 4.96 11.67 -0.61
CA ASP A 14 5.44 10.45 -1.26
C ASP A 14 6.20 9.55 -0.30
N GLN A 15 7.11 10.13 0.49
CA GLN A 15 7.82 9.42 1.55
C GLN A 15 6.86 8.80 2.57
N TRP A 16 5.83 9.56 2.98
CA TRP A 16 4.83 9.05 3.91
C TRP A 16 4.04 7.89 3.31
N ARG A 17 3.56 8.02 2.06
CA ARG A 17 2.81 6.95 1.37
C ARG A 17 3.63 5.66 1.26
N HIS A 18 4.89 5.76 0.87
CA HIS A 18 5.79 4.61 0.77
C HIS A 18 6.00 3.93 2.14
N ARG A 19 6.28 4.71 3.20
CA ARG A 19 6.42 4.13 4.54
C ARG A 19 5.12 3.46 5.01
N TYR A 20 3.99 4.11 4.83
CA TYR A 20 2.70 3.62 5.27
C TYR A 20 2.33 2.31 4.56
N ASN A 21 2.44 2.29 3.24
CA ASN A 21 1.98 1.16 2.43
C ASN A 21 2.91 -0.05 2.49
N GLU A 22 4.21 0.16 2.68
CA GLU A 22 5.21 -0.92 2.51
C GLU A 22 5.95 -1.29 3.80
N HIS A 23 5.95 -0.44 4.82
CA HIS A 23 6.80 -0.64 6.00
C HIS A 23 6.04 -0.61 7.33
N ARG A 24 4.83 -0.04 7.37
CA ARG A 24 4.10 0.13 8.62
C ARG A 24 3.08 -0.99 8.82
N PRO A 25 3.27 -1.87 9.83
CA PRO A 25 2.25 -2.84 10.18
C PRO A 25 1.04 -2.16 10.81
N HIS A 26 -0.16 -2.69 10.55
CA HIS A 26 -1.42 -2.18 11.08
C HIS A 26 -2.20 -3.27 11.81
N ASP A 27 -2.64 -2.99 13.05
CA ASP A 27 -3.42 -3.94 13.85
C ASP A 27 -4.73 -4.36 13.16
N ALA A 28 -5.39 -3.44 12.47
CA ALA A 28 -6.59 -3.72 11.67
C ALA A 28 -6.35 -4.69 10.50
N LEU A 29 -5.10 -4.83 10.05
CA LEU A 29 -4.66 -5.78 9.04
C LEU A 29 -3.94 -6.99 9.66
N GLY A 30 -4.11 -7.24 10.96
CA GLY A 30 -3.45 -8.35 11.65
C GLY A 30 -1.93 -8.17 11.78
N GLY A 31 -1.45 -6.93 11.82
CA GLY A 31 -0.02 -6.62 11.88
C GLY A 31 0.69 -6.63 10.53
N LEU A 32 -0.05 -6.69 9.42
CA LEU A 32 0.49 -6.60 8.07
C LEU A 32 0.60 -5.15 7.60
N THR A 33 1.50 -4.92 6.65
CA THR A 33 1.47 -3.69 5.84
C THR A 33 0.32 -3.75 4.84
N PRO A 34 -0.16 -2.61 4.31
CA PRO A 34 -1.20 -2.61 3.29
C PRO A 34 -0.82 -3.43 2.04
N LEU A 35 0.44 -3.36 1.59
CA LEU A 35 0.89 -4.18 0.46
C LEU A 35 0.90 -5.67 0.78
N ASP A 36 1.39 -6.08 1.96
CA ASP A 36 1.39 -7.49 2.35
C ASP A 36 -0.04 -8.06 2.45
N PHE A 37 -0.96 -7.26 3.00
CA PHE A 37 -2.37 -7.64 3.07
C PHE A 37 -2.98 -7.83 1.67
N LEU A 38 -2.70 -6.92 0.72
CA LEU A 38 -3.15 -7.06 -0.67
C LEU A 38 -2.55 -8.29 -1.36
N ALA A 39 -1.28 -8.60 -1.10
CA ALA A 39 -0.62 -9.78 -1.63
C ALA A 39 -1.30 -11.08 -1.15
N GLN A 40 -1.74 -11.11 0.12
CA GLN A 40 -2.48 -12.24 0.70
C GLN A 40 -3.94 -12.31 0.23
N ALA A 41 -4.56 -11.17 -0.06
CA ALA A 41 -5.94 -11.09 -0.52
C ALA A 41 -6.15 -11.55 -1.96
N ARG A 42 -5.09 -11.85 -2.73
CA ARG A 42 -5.20 -12.41 -4.08
C ARG A 42 -5.79 -13.83 -4.03
N PRO A 43 -7.02 -14.05 -4.53
CA PRO A 43 -7.53 -15.40 -4.69
C PRO A 43 -6.81 -16.05 -5.86
N THR A 44 -6.28 -17.25 -5.65
CA THR A 44 -5.79 -18.18 -6.69
C THR A 44 -6.96 -18.69 -7.56
N SER A 45 -7.81 -17.81 -8.08
CA SER A 45 -8.93 -18.18 -8.95
C SER A 45 -9.29 -17.07 -9.94
N LEU A 46 -8.32 -16.67 -10.76
CA LEU A 46 -8.58 -16.00 -12.05
C LEU A 46 -7.88 -16.71 -13.22
N LEU A 47 -7.38 -17.93 -13.02
CA LEU A 47 -6.70 -18.73 -14.06
C LEU A 47 -7.40 -20.07 -14.38
N LEU A 48 -8.66 -20.29 -13.99
CA LEU A 48 -9.36 -21.57 -14.23
C LEU A 48 -10.69 -21.49 -14.99
N HIS A 49 -11.11 -20.34 -15.52
CA HIS A 49 -12.35 -20.25 -16.33
C HIS A 49 -12.11 -19.62 -17.70
N GLY A 50 -11.19 -20.22 -18.46
CA GLY A 50 -10.93 -19.86 -19.85
C GLY A 50 -10.67 -21.10 -20.71
N SER A 51 -11.49 -22.14 -20.58
CA SER A 51 -11.53 -23.28 -21.51
C SER A 51 -12.86 -24.02 -21.36
N ILE A 52 -13.88 -23.56 -22.08
CA ILE A 52 -14.91 -24.42 -22.69
C ILE A 52 -15.05 -23.94 -24.13
#